data_AF-A0A7D9E2V2-F1
#
_entry.id   AF-A0A7D9E2V2-F1
#
_cell.length_a   1.000
_cell.length_b   1.000
_cell.length_c   1.000
_cell.angle_alpha   90.00
_cell.angle_beta   90.00
_cell.angle_gamma   90.00
#
_symmetry.space_group_name_H-M   'P 1'
#
loop_
_entity.id
_entity.type
_entity.pdbx_description
1 polymer ?
#
loop_
_entity_poly.entity_id
_entity_poly.type
_entity_poly.pdbx_seq_one_letter_code
_entity_poly.pdbx_strand_id
1 'polypeptide(L)'
;MAFRQKWEGFENRMKAKREINCKRKQQATPKKVDHLTVQRLSSDVSGKAQKFSRIGPREFVSYPHGDITIDNIKKACETHFLSQLKMNVECDVLAGEQGPSCTSLDQIPNLKLIHIRFVGTAKRDSSAFSSEFPADSEFSRPKTKRTRGQPELASCSYQSPRARSLEVRPQVRKNLNAGCPKSLSVTQMINLGKVVRQETTIADVYKFNLENMAWSSVAERVELVIEKKPFAEGGFREVYKAKSPTACYSERLWVVKKYLPKTLESINQLGQTIEDHTKKAVQMQSLAKNIAHSMYAK
;
A
#
# COMPACT_ATOMS: atom_id res chain seq x y z
N MET A 1 40.74 12.21 53.35
CA MET A 1 39.78 13.29 53.01
C MET A 1 39.89 13.83 51.58
N ALA A 2 41.07 13.82 50.93
CA ALA A 2 41.29 14.40 49.60
C ALA A 2 40.48 13.75 48.44
N PHE A 3 40.18 12.45 48.51
CA PHE A 3 39.46 11.74 47.45
C PHE A 3 37.98 12.16 47.35
N ARG A 4 37.34 12.42 48.52
CA ARG A 4 35.92 12.79 48.59
C ARG A 4 35.67 14.19 48.01
N GLN A 5 36.58 15.13 48.30
CA GLN A 5 36.55 16.49 47.73
C GLN A 5 36.77 16.49 46.20
N LYS A 6 37.64 15.60 45.69
CA LYS A 6 37.86 15.44 44.25
C LYS A 6 36.63 14.87 43.53
N TRP A 7 35.88 13.98 44.21
CA TRP A 7 34.64 13.41 43.69
C TRP A 7 33.49 14.43 43.66
N GLU A 8 33.30 15.19 44.74
CA GLU A 8 32.29 16.26 44.79
C GLU A 8 32.55 17.35 43.74
N GLY A 9 33.83 17.71 43.52
CA GLY A 9 34.22 18.64 42.46
C GLY A 9 33.97 18.11 41.03
N PHE A 10 33.92 16.79 40.83
CA PHE A 10 33.57 16.17 39.56
C PHE A 10 32.05 16.12 39.36
N GLU A 11 31.29 15.75 40.40
CA GLU A 11 29.82 15.75 40.34
C GLU A 11 29.25 17.14 40.06
N ASN A 12 29.80 18.18 40.70
CA ASN A 12 29.38 19.55 40.45
C ASN A 12 29.69 20.01 39.02
N ARG A 13 30.82 19.60 38.45
CA ARG A 13 31.13 19.85 37.03
C ARG A 13 30.19 19.11 36.08
N MET A 14 29.77 17.90 36.44
CA MET A 14 28.79 17.14 35.66
C MET A 14 27.38 17.74 35.74
N LYS A 15 26.95 18.22 36.92
CA LYS A 15 25.69 18.95 37.09
C LYS A 15 25.69 20.26 36.29
N ALA A 16 26.76 21.06 36.38
CA ALA A 16 26.89 22.29 35.60
C ALA A 16 26.85 22.05 34.07
N LYS A 17 27.53 20.99 33.57
CA LYS A 17 27.45 20.60 32.16
C LYS A 17 26.03 20.21 31.74
N ARG A 18 25.27 19.52 32.59
CA ARG A 18 23.87 19.15 32.33
C ARG A 18 22.96 20.38 32.28
N GLU A 19 23.13 21.33 33.19
CA GLU A 19 22.35 22.58 33.21
C GLU A 19 22.64 23.48 32.01
N ILE A 20 23.90 23.60 31.57
CA ILE A 20 24.27 24.35 30.36
C ILE A 20 23.59 23.74 29.11
N ASN A 21 23.51 22.41 29.05
CA ASN A 21 22.86 21.71 27.93
C ASN A 21 21.33 21.88 27.95
N CYS A 22 20.72 21.96 29.14
CA CYS A 22 19.30 22.29 29.30
C CYS A 22 18.99 23.74 28.89
N LYS A 23 19.84 24.70 29.28
CA LYS A 23 19.67 26.12 28.90
C LYS A 23 19.84 26.35 27.40
N ARG A 24 20.77 25.63 26.73
CA ARG A 24 20.91 25.63 25.26
C ARG A 24 19.69 25.09 24.51
N LYS A 25 18.91 24.18 25.11
CA LYS A 25 17.65 23.69 24.52
C LYS A 25 16.51 24.70 24.62
N GLN A 26 16.55 25.61 25.60
CA GLN A 26 15.49 26.60 25.85
C GLN A 26 15.67 27.91 25.06
N GLN A 27 16.88 28.19 24.55
CA GLN A 27 17.20 29.39 23.74
C GLN A 27 17.23 29.15 22.22
N ALA A 28 16.70 28.03 21.73
CA ALA A 28 16.53 27.84 20.29
C ALA A 28 15.28 28.63 19.83
N THR A 29 15.50 29.81 19.27
CA THR A 29 14.51 30.55 18.47
C THR A 29 13.87 29.64 17.41
N PRO A 30 12.60 29.87 17.01
CA PRO A 30 11.93 29.01 16.05
C PRO A 30 12.63 29.14 14.71
N LYS A 31 13.53 28.21 14.41
CA LYS A 31 14.10 28.06 13.08
C LYS A 31 12.94 27.74 12.14
N LYS A 32 12.85 28.46 11.02
CA LYS A 32 12.04 28.03 9.88
C LYS A 32 12.32 26.55 9.64
N VAL A 33 11.29 25.72 9.73
CA VAL A 33 11.43 24.28 9.57
C VAL A 33 11.18 23.98 8.11
N ASP A 34 12.26 23.87 7.33
CA ASP A 34 12.16 23.59 5.88
C ASP A 34 11.66 22.15 5.62
N HIS A 35 11.89 21.24 6.57
CA HIS A 35 11.55 19.82 6.48
C HIS A 35 11.03 19.25 7.81
N LEU A 36 9.92 18.51 7.75
CA LEU A 36 9.37 17.74 8.87
C LEU A 36 9.81 16.29 8.79
N THR A 37 10.22 15.68 9.90
CA THR A 37 10.44 14.22 9.93
C THR A 37 9.16 13.52 10.35
N VAL A 38 8.69 12.61 9.53
CA VAL A 38 7.39 11.96 9.67
C VAL A 38 7.56 10.44 9.74
N GLN A 39 6.87 9.82 10.69
CA GLN A 39 6.71 8.37 10.77
C GLN A 39 5.26 8.00 10.43
N ARG A 40 5.08 7.28 9.33
CA ARG A 40 3.77 6.76 8.94
C ARG A 40 3.41 5.53 9.78
N LEU A 41 2.16 5.49 10.20
CA LEU A 41 1.54 4.44 11.01
C LEU A 41 0.31 3.85 10.28
N SER A 42 -0.10 2.64 10.69
CA SER A 42 -1.30 1.98 10.17
C SER A 42 -2.59 2.70 10.55
N SER A 43 -3.63 2.53 9.73
CA SER A 43 -4.99 3.00 10.02
C SER A 43 -5.53 2.36 11.29
N ASP A 44 -5.31 1.05 11.41
CA ASP A 44 -5.86 0.22 12.47
C ASP A 44 -4.82 -0.09 13.53
N VAL A 45 -5.29 -0.18 14.78
CA VAL A 45 -4.50 -0.69 15.90
C VAL A 45 -4.47 -2.21 15.86
N SER A 46 -3.33 -2.79 16.19
CA SER A 46 -3.14 -4.25 16.19
C SER A 46 -2.58 -4.77 17.50
N GLY A 47 -2.90 -6.02 17.81
CA GLY A 47 -2.40 -6.74 18.98
C GLY A 47 -3.06 -6.37 20.31
N LYS A 48 -2.65 -7.06 21.39
CA LYS A 48 -3.20 -6.91 22.74
C LYS A 48 -2.96 -5.51 23.34
N ALA A 49 -1.93 -4.82 22.88
CA ALA A 49 -1.52 -3.51 23.36
C ALA A 49 -2.10 -2.34 22.53
N GLN A 50 -3.05 -2.62 21.62
CA GLN A 50 -3.73 -1.64 20.75
C GLN A 50 -2.76 -0.57 20.18
N LYS A 51 -1.72 -1.04 19.51
CA LYS A 51 -0.63 -0.20 19.00
C LYS A 51 -0.72 -0.07 17.48
N PHE A 52 -0.50 1.14 16.96
CA PHE A 52 -0.36 1.36 15.53
C PHE A 52 1.00 0.85 15.03
N SER A 53 0.98 0.12 13.92
CA SER A 53 2.19 -0.46 13.33
C SER A 53 2.88 0.56 12.42
N ARG A 54 4.22 0.58 12.42
CA ARG A 54 5.00 1.46 11.54
C ARG A 54 4.89 1.01 10.08
N ILE A 55 4.54 1.93 9.19
CA ILE A 55 4.50 1.69 7.75
C ILE A 55 5.70 2.38 7.10
N GLY A 56 6.76 1.60 6.87
CA GLY A 56 7.96 2.06 6.19
C GLY A 56 8.93 2.86 7.08
N PRO A 57 10.04 3.35 6.48
CA PRO A 57 11.05 4.15 7.17
C PRO A 57 10.51 5.54 7.54
N ARG A 58 11.31 6.31 8.29
CA ARG A 58 11.03 7.73 8.55
C ARG A 58 11.31 8.55 7.30
N GLU A 59 10.39 9.44 6.95
CA GLU A 59 10.47 10.25 5.74
C GLU A 59 10.58 11.73 6.08
N PHE A 60 11.27 12.48 5.23
CA PHE A 60 11.39 13.94 5.34
C PHE A 60 10.37 14.59 4.41
N VAL A 61 9.35 15.22 4.98
CA VAL A 61 8.30 15.93 4.25
C VAL A 61 8.72 17.39 4.09
N SER A 62 8.73 17.89 2.86
CA SER A 62 8.96 19.32 2.59
C SER A 62 7.83 20.14 3.21
N TYR A 63 8.18 21.20 3.95
CA TYR A 63 7.24 22.04 4.65
C TYR A 63 7.33 23.48 4.13
N PRO A 64 6.50 23.85 3.13
CA PRO A 64 6.53 25.18 2.54
C PRO A 64 5.85 26.25 3.42
N HIS A 65 5.27 25.86 4.57
CA HIS A 65 4.51 26.76 5.43
C HIS A 65 5.40 27.39 6.51
N GLY A 66 5.19 28.67 6.83
CA GLY A 66 5.97 29.38 7.83
C GLY A 66 5.63 29.00 9.27
N ASP A 67 4.35 28.76 9.55
CA ASP A 67 3.85 28.47 10.90
C ASP A 67 3.46 26.99 11.03
N ILE A 68 4.02 26.34 12.05
CA ILE A 68 3.75 24.94 12.40
C ILE A 68 2.36 24.86 13.02
N THR A 69 1.36 24.47 12.23
CA THR A 69 0.00 24.14 12.71
C THR A 69 -0.38 22.73 12.26
N ILE A 70 -1.30 22.07 12.96
CA ILE A 70 -1.73 20.71 12.63
C ILE A 70 -2.31 20.62 11.23
N ASP A 71 -3.11 21.61 10.81
CA ASP A 71 -3.71 21.62 9.48
C ASP A 71 -2.66 21.79 8.38
N ASN A 72 -1.65 22.62 8.62
CA ASN A 72 -0.54 22.77 7.69
C ASN A 72 0.31 21.49 7.62
N ILE A 73 0.49 20.78 8.73
CA ILE A 73 1.16 19.48 8.77
C ILE A 73 0.37 18.46 7.94
N LYS A 74 -0.96 18.39 8.14
CA LYS A 74 -1.85 17.51 7.38
C LYS A 74 -1.76 17.78 5.88
N LYS A 75 -1.90 19.04 5.46
CA LYS A 75 -1.80 19.45 4.04
C LYS A 75 -0.44 19.12 3.41
N ALA A 76 0.65 19.37 4.15
CA ALA A 76 2.00 19.06 3.67
C ALA A 76 2.20 17.54 3.51
N CYS A 77 1.71 16.75 4.47
CA CYS A 77 1.77 15.30 4.41
C CYS A 77 0.89 14.76 3.28
N GLU A 78 -0.35 15.23 3.16
CA GLU A 78 -1.24 14.84 2.07
C GLU A 78 -0.55 15.08 0.73
N THR A 79 -0.07 16.30 0.46
CA THR A 79 0.64 16.66 -0.78
C THR A 79 1.82 15.73 -1.08
N HIS A 80 2.64 15.42 -0.07
CA HIS A 80 3.80 14.54 -0.23
C HIS A 80 3.41 13.09 -0.54
N PHE A 81 2.30 12.62 0.04
CA PHE A 81 1.85 11.24 -0.10
C PHE A 81 0.73 11.05 -1.13
N LEU A 82 0.27 12.10 -1.82
CA LEU A 82 -0.78 12.06 -2.85
C LEU A 82 -0.51 10.97 -3.90
N SER A 83 0.74 10.86 -4.36
CA SER A 83 1.15 9.87 -5.36
C SER A 83 1.10 8.41 -4.86
N GLN A 84 1.10 8.20 -3.54
CA GLN A 84 1.09 6.88 -2.90
C GLN A 84 -0.30 6.47 -2.38
N LEU A 85 -1.23 7.42 -2.27
CA LEU A 85 -2.53 7.22 -1.63
C LEU A 85 -3.66 7.12 -2.66
N LYS A 86 -4.64 6.24 -2.41
CA LYS A 86 -5.86 6.16 -3.22
C LYS A 86 -6.71 7.42 -2.99
N MET A 87 -7.49 7.82 -3.99
CA MET A 87 -8.46 8.93 -3.82
C MET A 87 -9.39 8.60 -2.64
N ASN A 88 -9.61 9.58 -1.74
CA ASN A 88 -10.44 9.50 -0.52
C ASN A 88 -9.73 9.03 0.77
N VAL A 89 -8.57 9.59 1.10
CA VAL A 89 -7.95 9.41 2.44
C VAL A 89 -7.69 10.75 3.10
N GLU A 90 -7.91 10.82 4.42
CA GLU A 90 -7.67 12.00 5.27
C GLU A 90 -6.44 11.74 6.15
N CYS A 91 -5.54 12.73 6.26
CA CYS A 91 -4.38 12.63 7.14
C CYS A 91 -4.77 12.93 8.59
N ASP A 92 -4.45 12.01 9.50
CA ASP A 92 -4.63 12.17 10.93
C ASP A 92 -3.27 12.15 11.66
N VAL A 93 -3.08 13.08 12.59
CA VAL A 93 -1.82 13.27 13.33
C VAL A 93 -1.98 12.66 14.70
N LEU A 94 -1.01 11.85 15.16
CA LEU A 94 -1.07 11.10 16.41
C LEU A 94 -0.06 11.62 17.44
N ALA A 95 -0.44 11.54 18.72
CA ALA A 95 0.46 11.89 19.83
C ALA A 95 1.62 10.89 20.00
N GLY A 96 1.53 9.73 19.35
CA GLY A 96 2.54 8.67 19.39
C GLY A 96 2.02 7.37 18.79
N GLU A 97 2.80 6.29 18.92
CA GLU A 97 2.42 4.97 18.38
C GLU A 97 1.23 4.31 19.11
N GLN A 98 0.94 4.77 20.33
CA GLN A 98 -0.23 4.40 21.14
C GLN A 98 -1.06 5.64 21.51
N GLY A 99 -0.75 6.79 20.91
CA GLY A 99 -1.38 8.06 21.25
C GLY A 99 -2.70 8.24 20.52
N PRO A 100 -3.64 9.02 21.09
CA PRO A 100 -4.84 9.44 20.36
C PRO A 100 -4.49 10.42 19.23
N SER A 101 -5.50 10.72 18.42
CA SER A 101 -5.46 11.80 17.42
C SER A 101 -5.26 13.16 18.07
N CYS A 102 -4.33 13.93 17.54
CA CYS A 102 -4.01 15.27 18.00
C CYS A 102 -4.94 16.32 17.40
N THR A 103 -5.47 17.19 18.25
CA THR A 103 -6.23 18.38 17.86
C THR A 103 -5.49 19.68 18.13
N SER A 104 -4.49 19.67 19.04
CA SER A 104 -3.60 20.80 19.32
C SER A 104 -2.13 20.38 19.33
N LEU A 105 -1.23 21.31 19.00
CA LEU A 105 0.22 21.07 18.91
C LEU A 105 0.84 20.64 20.24
N ASP A 106 0.27 21.10 21.36
CA ASP A 106 0.75 20.77 22.71
C ASP A 106 0.64 19.28 23.03
N GLN A 107 -0.21 18.56 22.30
CA GLN A 107 -0.39 17.11 22.44
C GLN A 107 0.71 16.32 21.71
N ILE A 108 1.55 16.97 20.92
CA ILE A 108 2.66 16.34 20.20
C ILE A 108 3.90 16.37 21.11
N PRO A 109 4.33 15.22 21.65
CA PRO A 109 5.41 15.19 22.63
C PRO A 109 6.77 15.61 22.05
N ASN A 110 6.95 15.51 20.73
CA ASN A 110 8.18 15.91 20.06
C ASN A 110 7.93 16.35 18.62
N LEU A 111 8.01 17.65 18.35
CA LEU A 111 7.86 18.23 17.00
C LEU A 111 8.95 17.78 16.02
N LYS A 112 10.03 17.14 16.49
CA LYS A 112 11.05 16.56 15.60
C LYS A 112 10.60 15.29 14.91
N LEU A 113 9.63 14.57 15.46
CA LEU A 113 9.12 13.33 14.87
C LEU A 113 7.60 13.31 15.00
N ILE A 114 6.92 13.50 13.88
CA ILE A 114 5.47 13.52 13.82
C ILE A 114 4.98 12.13 13.40
N HIS A 115 4.01 11.60 14.14
CA HIS A 115 3.36 10.35 13.80
C HIS A 115 2.08 10.67 13.02
N ILE A 116 1.91 10.05 11.85
CA ILE A 116 0.73 10.24 11.02
C ILE A 116 0.10 8.90 10.63
N ARG A 117 -1.21 8.89 10.44
CA ARG A 117 -1.95 7.79 9.80
C ARG A 117 -2.88 8.35 8.73
N PHE A 118 -3.24 7.51 7.77
CA PHE A 118 -4.22 7.84 6.75
C PHE A 118 -5.48 7.02 6.98
N VAL A 119 -6.62 7.69 7.09
CA VAL A 119 -7.93 7.07 7.33
C VAL A 119 -8.80 7.26 6.09
N GLY A 120 -9.46 6.20 5.62
CA GLY A 120 -10.33 6.27 4.44
C GLY A 120 -11.61 7.06 4.73
N THR A 121 -11.94 8.02 3.89
CA THR A 121 -13.19 8.79 3.96
C THR A 121 -14.27 8.10 3.11
N ALA A 122 -14.82 7.01 3.62
CA ALA A 122 -16.14 6.56 3.14
C ALA A 122 -17.18 7.59 3.63
N LYS A 123 -18.07 8.05 2.74
CA LYS A 123 -19.10 9.07 2.99
C LYS A 123 -19.68 8.97 4.41
N ARG A 124 -19.55 10.07 5.17
CA ARG A 124 -20.18 10.26 6.47
C ARG A 124 -21.69 10.44 6.25
N ASP A 125 -22.48 9.42 6.57
CA ASP A 125 -23.85 9.64 7.04
C ASP A 125 -23.79 9.72 8.57
N SER A 126 -24.33 10.82 9.07
CA SER A 126 -24.32 11.31 10.44
C SER A 126 -25.14 10.47 11.42
N SER A 127 -24.61 10.22 12.62
CA SER A 127 -25.27 10.58 13.88
C SER A 127 -24.43 10.19 15.11
N ALA A 128 -24.28 11.14 16.01
CA ALA A 128 -23.66 11.02 17.32
C ALA A 128 -24.33 9.97 18.22
N PHE A 129 -23.54 9.34 19.10
CA PHE A 129 -23.92 9.18 20.51
C PHE A 129 -22.68 8.96 21.38
N SER A 130 -22.58 9.78 22.42
CA SER A 130 -21.60 9.76 23.51
C SER A 130 -21.91 8.64 24.52
N SER A 131 -20.85 8.16 25.19
CA SER A 131 -20.81 7.65 26.58
C SER A 131 -21.91 6.69 27.06
N GLU A 132 -21.51 5.47 27.45
CA GLU A 132 -21.67 4.93 28.82
C GLU A 132 -21.21 3.46 28.88
N PHE A 133 -20.43 3.12 29.92
CA PHE A 133 -20.20 1.73 30.34
C PHE A 133 -21.50 1.15 30.93
N PRO A 134 -21.73 -0.17 30.87
CA PRO A 134 -21.45 -0.96 32.08
C PRO A 134 -20.92 -2.38 31.84
N ALA A 135 -20.63 -3.01 32.97
CA ALA A 135 -19.87 -4.22 33.22
C ALA A 135 -20.58 -5.55 32.90
N ASP A 136 -19.76 -6.61 33.05
CA ASP A 136 -20.08 -8.00 33.41
C ASP A 136 -20.76 -8.94 32.41
N SER A 137 -20.02 -9.98 32.01
CA SER A 137 -20.56 -11.35 32.06
C SER A 137 -19.44 -12.39 31.98
N GLU A 138 -19.33 -13.18 33.06
CA GLU A 138 -18.53 -14.38 33.20
C GLU A 138 -18.93 -15.49 32.21
N PHE A 139 -17.92 -16.26 31.83
CA PHE A 139 -17.88 -17.73 31.76
C PHE A 139 -19.19 -18.51 31.53
N SER A 140 -19.28 -19.22 30.39
CA SER A 140 -19.51 -20.67 30.35
C SER A 140 -19.56 -21.24 28.92
N ARG A 141 -18.71 -22.24 28.67
CA ARG A 141 -18.93 -23.30 27.65
C ARG A 141 -19.88 -24.35 28.29
N PRO A 142 -20.69 -25.11 27.53
CA PRO A 142 -20.17 -26.39 27.02
C PRO A 142 -20.77 -26.94 25.70
N LYS A 143 -19.88 -27.69 25.04
CA LYS A 143 -19.97 -28.85 24.12
C LYS A 143 -21.30 -29.63 23.90
N THR A 144 -21.56 -29.86 22.59
CA THR A 144 -21.99 -31.10 21.87
C THR A 144 -23.20 -31.94 22.33
N LYS A 145 -24.08 -32.27 21.37
CA LYS A 145 -24.25 -33.65 20.84
C LYS A 145 -25.08 -33.70 19.55
N ARG A 146 -24.75 -34.71 18.74
CA ARG A 146 -25.18 -35.08 17.38
C ARG A 146 -26.63 -35.60 17.30
N THR A 147 -27.30 -35.37 16.17
CA THR A 147 -28.04 -36.44 15.45
C THR A 147 -28.10 -36.19 13.93
N ARG A 148 -28.30 -37.28 13.21
CA ARG A 148 -27.97 -37.62 11.82
C ARG A 148 -29.19 -37.42 10.89
N GLY A 149 -28.96 -37.01 9.64
CA GLY A 149 -29.95 -37.09 8.55
C GLY A 149 -29.73 -36.03 7.45
N GLN A 150 -29.33 -36.46 6.26
CA GLN A 150 -29.41 -35.72 4.99
C GLN A 150 -30.43 -36.45 4.10
N PRO A 151 -30.81 -35.93 2.92
CA PRO A 151 -30.99 -34.53 2.47
C PRO A 151 -32.33 -34.34 1.73
N GLU A 152 -32.86 -33.12 1.55
CA GLU A 152 -33.58 -32.73 0.32
C GLU A 152 -33.91 -31.23 0.22
N LEU A 153 -34.11 -30.81 -1.03
CA LEU A 153 -34.27 -29.45 -1.54
C LEU A 153 -35.55 -28.74 -1.05
N ALA A 154 -35.50 -27.42 -0.83
CA ALA A 154 -36.49 -26.48 -1.39
C ALA A 154 -36.11 -25.00 -1.17
N SER A 155 -36.30 -24.25 -2.26
CA SER A 155 -36.27 -22.81 -2.53
C SER A 155 -36.51 -21.80 -1.40
N CYS A 156 -35.68 -20.76 -1.37
CA CYS A 156 -36.03 -19.45 -0.81
C CYS A 156 -36.77 -18.61 -1.86
N SER A 157 -38.01 -18.25 -1.54
CA SER A 157 -38.84 -17.25 -2.22
C SER A 157 -38.39 -15.83 -1.88
N TYR A 158 -38.22 -14.96 -2.89
CA TYR A 158 -38.28 -13.51 -2.70
C TYR A 158 -39.62 -12.99 -3.20
N GLN A 159 -40.21 -12.14 -2.36
CA GLN A 159 -41.57 -11.63 -2.43
C GLN A 159 -41.75 -10.58 -3.54
N SER A 160 -42.91 -10.61 -4.18
CA SER A 160 -43.39 -9.67 -5.19
C SER A 160 -44.23 -8.55 -4.56
N PRO A 161 -44.09 -7.27 -4.95
CA PRO A 161 -45.05 -6.22 -4.63
C PRO A 161 -46.21 -6.18 -5.66
N ARG A 162 -47.43 -6.15 -5.12
CA ARG A 162 -48.71 -6.01 -5.82
C ARG A 162 -48.81 -4.71 -6.62
N ALA A 163 -49.43 -4.76 -7.80
CA ALA A 163 -50.11 -3.62 -8.40
C ALA A 163 -51.42 -4.06 -9.09
N ARG A 164 -52.48 -3.30 -8.79
CA ARG A 164 -53.87 -3.51 -9.23
C ARG A 164 -54.06 -3.20 -10.72
N SER A 165 -54.97 -3.96 -11.31
CA SER A 165 -55.52 -3.81 -12.66
C SER A 165 -56.34 -2.53 -12.82
N LEU A 166 -56.15 -1.82 -13.95
CA LEU A 166 -57.19 -1.05 -14.63
C LEU A 166 -56.96 -1.15 -16.15
N GLU A 167 -57.98 -1.62 -16.86
CA GLU A 167 -58.03 -1.77 -18.30
C GLU A 167 -58.29 -0.44 -19.00
N VAL A 168 -57.62 -0.17 -20.13
CA VAL A 168 -58.18 0.55 -21.30
C VAL A 168 -57.53 0.01 -22.58
N ARG A 169 -58.37 -0.36 -23.57
CA ARG A 169 -58.01 -0.96 -24.87
C ARG A 169 -57.78 0.12 -25.95
N PRO A 170 -57.46 -0.25 -27.20
CA PRO A 170 -56.14 -0.25 -27.83
C PRO A 170 -55.88 0.98 -28.74
N GLN A 171 -54.64 1.46 -28.80
CA GLN A 171 -54.20 2.38 -29.85
C GLN A 171 -53.04 1.75 -30.62
N VAL A 172 -53.31 1.50 -31.90
CA VAL A 172 -52.38 0.98 -32.91
C VAL A 172 -51.21 1.95 -33.04
N ARG A 173 -49.96 1.47 -32.94
CA ARG A 173 -48.88 1.68 -33.95
C ARG A 173 -47.49 1.27 -33.44
N LYS A 174 -46.84 0.47 -34.30
CA LYS A 174 -45.40 0.17 -34.44
C LYS A 174 -44.79 -0.84 -33.45
N ASN A 175 -44.80 -2.10 -33.87
CA ASN A 175 -43.89 -3.14 -33.42
C ASN A 175 -42.43 -2.68 -33.60
N LEU A 176 -41.81 -2.20 -32.51
CA LEU A 176 -40.38 -2.35 -32.33
C LEU A 176 -40.22 -3.75 -31.75
N ASN A 177 -39.64 -4.67 -32.53
CA ASN A 177 -39.30 -6.01 -32.07
C ASN A 177 -38.58 -5.90 -30.72
N ALA A 178 -39.29 -6.20 -29.64
CA ALA A 178 -38.72 -6.49 -28.34
C ALA A 178 -37.94 -7.80 -28.51
N GLY A 179 -36.70 -7.67 -28.97
CA GLY A 179 -35.85 -8.80 -29.29
C GLY A 179 -35.60 -9.59 -28.02
N CYS A 180 -36.20 -10.77 -27.91
CA CYS A 180 -35.74 -11.78 -26.98
C CYS A 180 -34.21 -11.87 -27.06
N PRO A 181 -33.51 -11.98 -25.91
CA PRO A 181 -32.07 -12.19 -25.93
C PRO A 181 -31.79 -13.40 -26.83
N LYS A 182 -30.89 -13.23 -27.81
CA LYS A 182 -30.53 -14.28 -28.76
C LYS A 182 -30.22 -15.56 -27.99
N SER A 183 -30.96 -16.62 -28.25
CA SER A 183 -30.71 -17.93 -27.67
C SER A 183 -29.30 -18.39 -28.05
N LEU A 184 -28.46 -18.65 -27.06
CA LEU A 184 -27.12 -19.19 -27.29
C LEU A 184 -27.24 -20.65 -27.73
N SER A 185 -26.43 -21.08 -28.70
CA SER A 185 -26.40 -22.49 -29.07
C SER A 185 -25.78 -23.33 -27.94
N VAL A 186 -26.16 -24.61 -27.86
CA VAL A 186 -25.56 -25.55 -26.89
C VAL A 186 -24.03 -25.58 -27.03
N THR A 187 -23.49 -25.42 -28.24
CA THR A 187 -22.05 -25.30 -28.51
C THR A 187 -21.45 -24.04 -27.88
N GLN A 188 -22.14 -22.90 -27.96
CA GLN A 188 -21.71 -21.66 -27.30
C GLN A 188 -21.74 -21.80 -25.77
N MET A 189 -22.79 -22.42 -25.23
CA MET A 189 -22.92 -22.70 -23.80
C MET A 189 -21.82 -23.63 -23.27
N ILE A 190 -21.45 -24.67 -24.02
CA ILE A 190 -20.34 -25.58 -23.68
C ILE A 190 -18.99 -24.85 -23.77
N ASN A 191 -18.82 -23.97 -24.76
CA ASN A 191 -17.59 -23.18 -24.90
C ASN A 191 -17.43 -22.13 -23.80
N LEU A 192 -18.51 -21.59 -23.23
CA LEU A 192 -18.46 -20.76 -22.02
C LEU A 192 -17.97 -21.55 -20.79
N GLY A 193 -18.25 -22.86 -20.74
CA GLY A 193 -17.81 -23.76 -19.68
C GLY A 193 -16.35 -24.23 -19.79
N LYS A 194 -15.63 -23.92 -20.88
CA LYS A 194 -14.19 -24.19 -20.96
C LYS A 194 -13.44 -23.21 -20.06
N VAL A 195 -13.15 -23.64 -18.84
CA VAL A 195 -12.23 -22.94 -17.93
C VAL A 195 -10.87 -22.85 -18.62
N VAL A 196 -10.57 -21.69 -19.20
CA VAL A 196 -9.25 -21.42 -19.76
C VAL A 196 -8.30 -21.29 -18.57
N ARG A 197 -7.58 -22.38 -18.27
CA ARG A 197 -6.49 -22.38 -17.30
C ARG A 197 -5.31 -21.60 -17.90
N GLN A 198 -5.42 -20.29 -17.98
CA GLN A 198 -4.25 -19.46 -18.26
C GLN A 198 -3.40 -19.48 -16.99
N GLU A 199 -2.20 -20.05 -17.11
CA GLU A 199 -1.20 -20.03 -16.04
C GLU A 199 -0.70 -18.58 -15.91
N THR A 200 -1.35 -17.81 -15.05
CA THR A 200 -0.92 -16.46 -14.68
C THR A 200 0.19 -16.56 -13.64
N THR A 201 1.36 -16.02 -13.97
CA THR A 201 2.47 -15.88 -13.04
C THR A 201 2.42 -14.49 -12.41
N ILE A 202 2.40 -14.41 -11.08
CA ILE A 202 2.53 -13.14 -10.37
C ILE A 202 4.03 -12.85 -10.22
N ALA A 203 4.47 -11.69 -10.69
CA ALA A 203 5.86 -11.26 -10.63
C ALA A 203 5.98 -9.92 -9.89
N ASP A 204 6.98 -9.83 -9.03
CA ASP A 204 7.39 -8.59 -8.37
C ASP A 204 8.34 -7.82 -9.30
N VAL A 205 7.88 -6.69 -9.84
CA VAL A 205 8.63 -5.87 -10.79
C VAL A 205 9.32 -4.73 -10.06
N TYR A 206 10.63 -4.62 -10.27
CA TYR A 206 11.46 -3.53 -9.76
C TYR A 206 11.91 -2.62 -10.90
N LYS A 207 11.96 -1.32 -10.64
CA LYS A 207 12.42 -0.30 -11.60
C LYS A 207 13.67 0.38 -11.05
N PHE A 208 14.64 0.62 -11.92
CA PHE A 208 15.84 1.37 -11.57
C PHE A 208 15.67 2.83 -12.04
N ASN A 209 15.80 3.78 -11.11
CA ASN A 209 15.80 5.20 -11.44
C ASN A 209 17.26 5.69 -11.53
N LEU A 210 17.63 6.19 -12.71
CA LEU A 210 18.96 6.73 -12.99
C LEU A 210 19.24 8.06 -12.29
N GLU A 211 18.23 8.92 -12.10
CA GLU A 211 18.41 10.23 -11.45
C GLU A 211 18.84 10.06 -10.00
N ASN A 212 18.19 9.13 -9.30
CA ASN A 212 18.45 8.83 -7.90
C ASN A 212 19.48 7.71 -7.71
N MET A 213 19.98 7.12 -8.80
CA MET A 213 20.86 5.94 -8.80
C MET A 213 20.36 4.82 -7.87
N ALA A 214 19.05 4.64 -7.81
CA ALA A 214 18.40 3.80 -6.80
C ALA A 214 17.33 2.88 -7.42
N TRP A 215 17.17 1.71 -6.81
CA TRP A 215 16.10 0.78 -7.11
C TRP A 215 14.81 1.20 -6.42
N SER A 216 13.66 0.91 -7.04
CA SER A 216 12.36 1.07 -6.41
C SER A 216 12.29 0.25 -5.12
N SER A 217 11.99 0.91 -4.00
CA SER A 217 11.87 0.26 -2.69
C SER A 217 10.64 -0.63 -2.59
N VAL A 218 9.56 -0.28 -3.30
CA VAL A 218 8.32 -1.05 -3.36
C VAL A 218 8.29 -1.78 -4.70
N ALA A 219 8.10 -3.11 -4.63
CA ALA A 219 7.89 -3.92 -5.81
C ALA A 219 6.46 -3.73 -6.33
N GLU A 220 6.32 -3.58 -7.65
CA GLU A 220 5.03 -3.56 -8.30
C GLU A 220 4.61 -4.99 -8.64
N ARG A 221 3.55 -5.49 -8.00
CA ARG A 221 3.00 -6.81 -8.31
C ARG A 221 2.27 -6.77 -9.63
N VAL A 222 2.78 -7.50 -10.61
CA VAL A 222 2.22 -7.58 -11.95
C VAL A 222 1.86 -9.02 -12.25
N GLU A 223 0.64 -9.23 -12.73
CA GLU A 223 0.22 -10.52 -13.27
C GLU A 223 0.69 -10.63 -14.72
N LEU A 224 1.33 -11.74 -15.05
CA LEU A 224 1.87 -12.02 -16.38
C LEU A 224 1.37 -13.38 -16.86
N VAL A 225 0.73 -13.38 -18.04
CA VAL A 225 0.47 -14.58 -18.82
C VAL A 225 1.66 -14.78 -19.75
N ILE A 226 2.54 -15.71 -19.38
CA ILE A 226 3.76 -16.01 -20.13
C ILE A 226 3.49 -17.21 -21.03
N GLU A 227 3.87 -17.13 -22.31
CA GLU A 227 3.76 -18.26 -23.23
C GLU A 227 4.68 -19.42 -22.79
N LYS A 228 4.22 -20.66 -22.95
CA LYS A 228 4.97 -21.86 -22.51
C LYS A 228 6.22 -22.11 -23.33
N LYS A 229 6.21 -21.75 -24.62
CA LYS A 229 7.33 -21.96 -25.53
C LYS A 229 8.16 -20.68 -25.64
N PRO A 230 9.50 -20.77 -25.57
CA PRO A 230 10.33 -19.63 -25.87
C PRO A 230 10.14 -19.21 -27.34
N PHE A 231 10.10 -17.91 -27.57
CA PHE A 231 10.02 -17.35 -28.91
C PHE A 231 11.39 -17.27 -29.59
N ALA A 232 12.44 -17.04 -28.81
CA ALA A 232 13.82 -16.99 -29.29
C ALA A 232 14.78 -17.35 -28.15
N GLU A 233 15.98 -17.80 -28.51
CA GLU A 233 17.07 -18.10 -27.61
C GLU A 233 18.32 -17.32 -28.05
N GLY A 234 19.02 -16.73 -27.09
CA GLY A 234 20.36 -16.18 -27.29
C GLY A 234 21.38 -16.92 -26.44
N GLY A 235 22.67 -16.62 -26.59
CA GLY A 235 23.74 -17.39 -25.93
C GLY A 235 23.69 -17.47 -24.41
N PHE A 236 22.96 -16.57 -23.74
CA PHE A 236 22.86 -16.53 -22.27
C PHE A 236 21.43 -16.66 -21.72
N ARG A 237 20.41 -16.43 -22.56
CA ARG A 237 19.02 -16.28 -22.12
C ARG A 237 18.03 -16.72 -23.18
N GLU A 238 16.95 -17.30 -22.73
CA GLU A 238 15.74 -17.55 -23.50
C GLU A 238 14.77 -16.39 -23.35
N VAL A 239 13.94 -16.21 -24.36
CA VAL A 239 13.02 -15.09 -24.49
C VAL A 239 11.60 -15.60 -24.68
N TYR A 240 10.70 -15.18 -23.80
CA TYR A 240 9.30 -15.58 -23.78
C TYR A 240 8.41 -14.38 -24.05
N LYS A 241 7.37 -14.56 -24.86
CA LYS A 241 6.31 -13.56 -25.02
C LYS A 241 5.41 -13.57 -23.81
N ALA A 242 5.02 -12.39 -23.35
CA ALA A 242 4.15 -12.23 -22.20
C ALA A 242 3.10 -11.14 -22.44
N LYS A 243 1.93 -11.33 -21.85
CA LYS A 243 0.85 -10.35 -21.78
C LYS A 243 0.51 -10.12 -20.32
N SER A 244 0.12 -8.90 -19.96
CA SER A 244 -0.33 -8.61 -18.60
C SER A 244 -1.81 -8.24 -18.62
N PRO A 245 -2.67 -8.84 -17.78
CA PRO A 245 -4.03 -8.35 -17.57
C PRO A 245 -4.06 -7.11 -16.65
N THR A 246 -2.97 -6.79 -15.96
CA THR A 246 -2.89 -5.64 -15.05
C THR A 246 -3.04 -4.34 -15.83
N ALA A 247 -3.94 -3.44 -15.39
CA ALA A 247 -4.33 -2.23 -16.13
C ALA A 247 -3.14 -1.36 -16.60
N CYS A 248 -2.08 -1.23 -15.79
CA CYS A 248 -0.89 -0.45 -16.14
C CYS A 248 0.03 -1.10 -17.18
N TYR A 249 -0.19 -2.38 -17.49
CA TYR A 249 0.67 -3.21 -18.35
C TYR A 249 -0.08 -3.87 -19.50
N SER A 250 -1.41 -3.71 -19.59
CA SER A 250 -2.27 -4.42 -20.55
C SER A 250 -2.18 -3.89 -21.98
N GLU A 251 -1.77 -2.63 -22.16
CA GLU A 251 -1.69 -2.00 -23.48
C GLU A 251 -0.53 -2.53 -24.34
N ARG A 252 0.46 -3.18 -23.73
CA ARG A 252 1.72 -3.55 -24.40
C ARG A 252 1.98 -5.05 -24.34
N LEU A 253 2.65 -5.54 -25.38
CA LEU A 253 3.26 -6.87 -25.36
C LEU A 253 4.59 -6.80 -24.61
N TRP A 254 4.81 -7.76 -23.73
CA TRP A 254 5.99 -7.84 -22.89
C TRP A 254 6.86 -9.01 -23.30
N VAL A 255 8.13 -8.91 -22.92
CA VAL A 255 9.12 -9.93 -23.18
C VAL A 255 9.80 -10.29 -21.87
N VAL A 256 9.70 -11.55 -21.47
CA VAL A 256 10.35 -12.09 -20.27
C VAL A 256 11.59 -12.85 -20.69
N LYS A 257 12.74 -12.48 -20.14
CA LYS A 257 14.02 -13.14 -20.42
C LYS A 257 14.42 -14.01 -19.23
N LYS A 258 14.65 -15.30 -19.45
CA LYS A 258 15.12 -16.25 -18.43
C LYS A 258 16.52 -16.72 -18.77
N TYR A 259 17.39 -16.87 -17.77
CA TYR A 259 18.74 -17.40 -18.01
C TYR A 259 18.70 -18.87 -18.38
N LEU A 260 19.59 -19.27 -19.28
CA LEU A 260 19.86 -20.66 -19.57
C LEU A 260 20.52 -21.34 -18.36
N PRO A 261 20.30 -22.65 -18.15
CA PRO A 261 20.87 -23.37 -17.01
C PRO A 261 22.41 -23.29 -16.97
N LYS A 262 23.07 -23.39 -18.14
CA LYS A 262 24.52 -23.22 -18.26
C LYS A 262 25.01 -21.85 -17.76
N THR A 263 24.24 -20.80 -18.02
CA THR A 263 24.59 -19.44 -17.58
C THR A 263 24.38 -19.27 -16.08
N LEU A 264 23.37 -19.91 -15.51
CA LEU A 264 23.15 -19.91 -14.06
C LEU A 264 24.35 -20.53 -13.32
N GLU A 265 24.91 -21.62 -13.85
CA GLU A 265 26.13 -22.23 -13.31
C GLU A 265 27.32 -21.26 -13.35
N SER A 266 27.55 -20.59 -14.48
CA SER A 266 28.63 -19.59 -14.59
C SER A 266 28.45 -18.40 -13.64
N ILE A 267 27.22 -17.91 -13.45
CA ILE A 267 26.92 -16.82 -12.49
C ILE A 267 27.25 -17.27 -11.06
N ASN A 268 26.88 -18.50 -10.71
CA ASN A 268 27.17 -19.06 -9.38
C ASN A 268 28.67 -19.28 -9.18
N GLN A 269 29.41 -19.74 -10.21
CA GLN A 269 30.87 -19.87 -10.16
C GLN A 269 31.59 -18.53 -9.95
N LEU A 270 31.02 -17.43 -10.47
CA LEU A 270 31.50 -16.07 -10.24
C LEU A 270 31.16 -15.53 -8.83
N GLY A 271 30.49 -16.32 -7.98
CA GLY A 271 30.08 -15.93 -6.64
C GLY A 271 29.02 -14.83 -6.60
N GLN A 272 28.26 -14.63 -7.69
CA GLN A 272 27.19 -13.63 -7.75
C GLN A 272 25.82 -14.30 -7.63
N THR A 273 24.86 -13.60 -7.04
CA THR A 273 23.47 -14.04 -7.07
C THR A 273 22.82 -13.71 -8.41
N ILE A 274 21.81 -14.48 -8.80
CA ILE A 274 21.02 -14.23 -10.02
C ILE A 274 20.36 -12.84 -9.95
N GLU A 275 19.91 -12.44 -8.76
CA GLU A 275 19.31 -11.13 -8.53
C GLU A 275 20.31 -10.00 -8.75
N ASP A 276 21.49 -10.07 -8.14
CA ASP A 276 22.52 -9.03 -8.28
C ASP A 276 23.00 -8.92 -9.72
N HIS A 277 23.22 -10.06 -10.39
CA HIS A 277 23.58 -10.08 -11.80
C HIS A 277 22.49 -9.46 -12.67
N THR A 278 21.22 -9.76 -12.39
CA THR A 278 20.07 -9.18 -13.12
C THR A 278 19.95 -7.68 -12.88
N LYS A 279 20.15 -7.23 -11.63
CA LYS A 279 20.17 -5.81 -11.28
C LYS A 279 21.26 -5.07 -12.06
N LYS A 280 22.49 -5.59 -12.07
CA LYS A 280 23.60 -5.02 -12.88
C LYS A 280 23.24 -4.92 -14.36
N ALA A 281 22.68 -5.98 -14.94
CA ALA A 281 22.28 -5.99 -16.35
C ALA A 281 21.22 -4.91 -16.67
N VAL A 282 20.22 -4.73 -15.81
CA VAL A 282 19.18 -3.70 -15.98
C VAL A 282 19.73 -2.28 -15.77
N GLN A 283 20.64 -2.09 -14.82
CA GLN A 283 21.34 -0.81 -14.61
C GLN A 283 22.15 -0.42 -15.84
N MET A 284 22.94 -1.36 -16.39
CA MET A 284 23.71 -1.13 -17.62
C MET A 284 22.81 -0.78 -18.80
N GLN A 285 21.68 -1.48 -18.96
CA GLN A 285 20.72 -1.18 -20.03
C GLN A 285 20.11 0.23 -19.88
N SER A 286 19.80 0.63 -18.64
CA SER A 286 19.26 1.95 -18.35
C SER A 286 20.29 3.03 -18.70
N LEU A 287 21.54 2.85 -18.26
CA LEU A 287 22.65 3.75 -18.58
C LEU A 287 22.86 3.90 -20.09
N ALA A 288 22.89 2.79 -20.83
CA ALA A 288 23.03 2.81 -22.28
C ALA A 288 21.89 3.59 -22.95
N LYS A 289 20.65 3.45 -22.47
CA LYS A 289 19.50 4.24 -22.96
C LYS A 289 19.70 5.73 -22.70
N ASN A 290 20.21 6.11 -21.52
CA ASN A 290 20.48 7.51 -21.20
C ASN A 290 21.57 8.12 -22.07
N ILE A 291 22.65 7.37 -22.32
CA ILE A 291 23.72 7.78 -23.24
C ILE A 291 23.15 7.97 -24.66
N ALA A 292 22.32 7.04 -25.13
CA ALA A 292 21.68 7.19 -26.43
C ALA A 292 20.81 8.46 -26.49
N HIS A 293 19.99 8.73 -25.47
CA HIS A 293 19.18 9.95 -25.41
C HIS A 293 20.04 11.23 -25.42
N SER A 294 21.18 11.26 -24.72
CA SER A 294 22.06 12.42 -24.70
C SER A 294 22.76 12.66 -26.04
N MET A 295 22.93 11.63 -26.87
CA MET A 295 23.44 11.75 -28.23
C MET A 295 22.41 12.34 -29.19
N TYR A 296 21.12 12.00 -29.04
CA TYR A 296 20.05 12.55 -29.89
C TYR A 296 19.58 13.96 -29.49
N ALA A 297 19.90 14.41 -28.27
CA ALA A 297 19.52 15.73 -27.76
C ALA A 297 20.50 16.86 -28.15
N LYS A 298 21.48 16.58 -29.02
CA LYS A 298 22.38 17.56 -29.64
C LYS A 298 21.93 17.85 -31.07
#